data_AF-A0A3E0PKE5-F1
#
_entry.id   AF-A0A3E0PKE5-F1
#
_cell.length_a   1.000
_cell.length_b   1.000
_cell.length_c   1.000
_cell.angle_alpha   90.00
_cell.angle_beta   90.00
_cell.angle_gamma   90.00
#
_symmetry.space_group_name_H-M   'P 1'
#
loop_
_entity.id
_entity.type
_entity.pdbx_description
1 polymer ?
#
loop_
_entity_poly.entity_id
_entity_poly.type
_entity_poly.pdbx_seq_one_letter_code
_entity_poly.pdbx_strand_id
1 'polypeptide(L)'
;MTNVDAQVRALKRPVILGIVFSMTAELVIFILWGLILFPAGNIFYKFLWAVVFCGTGMGATIGAMIQLFVIGNLNGLKAIVACTLLSVVVLGIACNLLCLNLDSHFHYFGGIEDPYFFIGGGIVLAALSGALAGWLMFTAKGMKVLDRVGI
;
A
#
# COMPACT_ATOMS: atom_id res chain seq x y z
N MET A 1 10.01 -12.82 -27.61
CA MET A 1 9.92 -11.78 -26.56
C MET A 1 11.31 -11.24 -26.35
N THR A 2 11.53 -9.96 -26.63
CA THR A 2 12.87 -9.37 -26.54
C THR A 2 13.26 -9.21 -25.07
N ASN A 3 14.57 -9.16 -24.78
CA ASN A 3 15.10 -8.97 -23.42
C ASN A 3 14.52 -7.70 -22.75
N VAL A 4 14.15 -6.71 -23.57
CA VAL A 4 13.52 -5.44 -23.15
C VAL A 4 12.09 -5.65 -22.63
N ASP A 5 11.28 -6.49 -23.28
CA ASP A 5 9.89 -6.75 -22.88
C ASP A 5 9.80 -7.40 -21.49
N ALA A 6 10.75 -8.29 -21.19
CA ALA A 6 10.86 -8.94 -19.89
C ALA A 6 11.28 -7.97 -18.78
N GLN A 7 12.22 -7.07 -19.06
CA GLN A 7 12.64 -6.03 -18.12
C GLN A 7 11.54 -5.00 -17.86
N VAL A 8 10.85 -4.54 -18.90
CA VAL A 8 9.73 -3.60 -18.76
C VAL A 8 8.60 -4.22 -17.93
N ARG A 9 8.32 -5.51 -18.10
CA ARG A 9 7.32 -6.23 -17.29
C ARG A 9 7.75 -6.32 -15.82
N ALA A 10 9.01 -6.66 -15.56
CA ALA A 10 9.54 -6.73 -14.20
C ALA A 10 9.49 -5.38 -13.47
N LEU A 11 9.66 -4.26 -14.19
CA LEU A 11 9.60 -2.90 -13.63
C LEU A 11 8.16 -2.41 -13.41
N LYS A 12 7.20 -2.82 -14.26
CA LYS A 12 5.79 -2.40 -14.12
C LYS A 12 5.05 -3.15 -13.01
N ARG A 13 5.42 -4.40 -12.76
CA ARG A 13 4.78 -5.30 -11.79
C ARG A 13 4.65 -4.68 -10.39
N PRO A 14 5.70 -4.15 -9.75
CA PRO A 14 5.60 -3.57 -8.40
C PRO A 14 4.65 -2.39 -8.32
N VAL A 15 4.62 -1.54 -9.35
CA VAL A 15 3.77 -0.34 -9.40
C VAL A 15 2.30 -0.73 -9.53
N ILE A 16 1.97 -1.62 -10.46
CA ILE A 16 0.59 -2.10 -10.63
C ILE A 16 0.13 -2.83 -9.37
N LEU A 17 0.98 -3.70 -8.83
CA LEU A 17 0.66 -4.45 -7.62
C LEU A 17 0.46 -3.51 -6.42
N GLY A 18 1.35 -2.54 -6.25
CA GLY A 18 1.27 -1.53 -5.19
C GLY A 18 -0.02 -0.73 -5.26
N ILE A 19 -0.41 -0.25 -6.45
CA ILE A 19 -1.67 0.47 -6.65
C ILE A 19 -2.88 -0.40 -6.32
N VAL A 20 -2.94 -1.63 -6.83
CA VAL A 20 -4.09 -2.52 -6.60
C VAL A 20 -4.22 -2.87 -5.11
N PHE A 21 -3.12 -3.24 -4.44
CA PHE A 21 -3.12 -3.53 -3.00
C PHE A 21 -3.48 -2.31 -2.17
N SER A 22 -2.93 -1.13 -2.51
CA SER A 22 -3.21 0.09 -1.75
C SER A 22 -4.64 0.57 -1.95
N MET A 23 -5.18 0.53 -3.16
CA MET A 23 -6.59 0.87 -3.41
C MET A 23 -7.55 -0.07 -2.70
N THR A 24 -7.26 -1.38 -2.68
CA THR A 24 -8.11 -2.35 -1.97
C THR A 24 -8.04 -2.17 -0.45
N ALA A 25 -6.85 -1.92 0.11
CA ALA A 25 -6.69 -1.62 1.52
C ALA A 25 -7.44 -0.34 1.92
N GLU A 26 -7.28 0.74 1.17
CA GLU A 26 -7.98 2.01 1.40
C GLU A 26 -9.50 1.88 1.24
N LEU A 27 -9.97 1.05 0.32
CA LEU A 27 -11.40 0.78 0.16
C LEU A 27 -11.98 0.05 1.39
N VAL A 28 -11.23 -0.90 1.96
CA VAL A 28 -11.63 -1.58 3.21
C VAL A 28 -11.63 -0.59 4.38
N ILE A 29 -10.60 0.25 4.50
CA ILE A 29 -10.52 1.29 5.54
C ILE A 29 -11.68 2.28 5.39
N PHE A 30 -11.96 2.73 4.17
CA PHE A 30 -13.08 3.62 3.88
C PHE A 30 -14.43 3.01 4.27
N ILE A 31 -14.65 1.71 4.01
CA ILE A 31 -15.90 1.04 4.40
C ILE A 31 -16.00 0.92 5.92
N LEU A 32 -14.95 0.41 6.58
CA LEU A 32 -14.99 0.14 8.03
C LEU A 32 -15.01 1.44 8.85
N TRP A 33 -14.11 2.36 8.54
CA TRP A 33 -13.94 3.59 9.32
C TRP A 33 -14.80 4.73 8.78
N GLY A 34 -14.89 4.89 7.46
CA GLY A 34 -15.60 6.00 6.82
C GLY A 34 -17.12 5.83 6.69
N LEU A 35 -17.64 4.59 6.64
CA LEU A 35 -19.08 4.32 6.54
C LEU A 35 -19.69 3.75 7.84
N ILE A 36 -19.01 2.80 8.51
CA ILE A 36 -19.58 2.11 9.68
C ILE A 36 -19.31 2.87 10.99
N LEU A 37 -18.06 3.27 11.25
CA LEU A 37 -17.70 3.97 12.49
C LEU A 37 -18.06 5.47 12.47
N PHE A 38 -17.71 6.17 11.38
CA PHE A 38 -17.88 7.63 11.28
C PHE A 38 -18.63 8.05 10.01
N PRO A 39 -19.96 7.86 9.96
CA PRO A 39 -20.77 8.24 8.78
C PRO A 39 -20.92 9.76 8.60
N ALA A 40 -20.45 10.59 9.54
CA ALA A 40 -20.57 12.03 9.48
C ALA A 40 -19.71 12.64 8.35
N GLY A 41 -20.26 13.62 7.62
CA GLY A 41 -19.59 14.30 6.51
C GLY A 41 -20.03 13.81 5.13
N ASN A 42 -19.44 14.39 4.07
CA ASN A 42 -19.81 14.06 2.69
C ASN A 42 -19.00 12.84 2.20
N ILE A 43 -19.71 11.73 2.02
CA ILE A 43 -19.18 10.42 1.63
C ILE A 43 -18.39 10.47 0.31
N PHE A 44 -18.81 11.32 -0.63
CA PHE A 44 -18.15 11.44 -1.93
C PHE A 44 -16.72 11.99 -1.80
N TYR A 45 -16.51 13.02 -0.98
CA TYR A 45 -15.19 13.58 -0.75
C TYR A 45 -14.27 12.62 0.01
N LYS A 46 -14.82 11.89 0.99
CA LYS A 46 -14.08 10.83 1.70
C LYS A 46 -13.61 9.73 0.76
N PHE A 47 -14.47 9.29 -0.16
CA PHE A 47 -14.13 8.25 -1.14
C PHE A 47 -13.05 8.73 -2.12
N LEU A 48 -13.21 9.93 -2.69
CA LEU A 48 -12.22 10.51 -3.60
C LEU A 48 -10.85 10.65 -2.90
N TRP A 49 -10.86 11.08 -1.65
CA TRP A 49 -9.64 11.27 -0.88
C TRP A 49 -8.95 9.94 -0.53
N ALA A 50 -9.64 9.04 0.17
CA ALA A 50 -9.05 7.80 0.68
C ALA A 50 -8.71 6.83 -0.46
N VAL A 51 -9.68 6.51 -1.31
CA VAL A 51 -9.52 5.44 -2.30
C VAL A 51 -8.80 5.93 -3.56
N VAL A 52 -9.17 7.10 -4.07
CA VAL A 52 -8.60 7.61 -5.33
C VAL A 52 -7.25 8.26 -5.07
N PHE A 53 -7.17 9.34 -4.29
CA PHE A 53 -5.91 10.05 -4.10
C PHE A 53 -4.91 9.27 -3.23
N CYS A 54 -5.32 8.82 -2.05
CA CYS A 54 -4.45 8.08 -1.14
C CYS A 54 -4.10 6.70 -1.71
N GLY A 55 -5.11 5.91 -2.09
CA GLY A 55 -4.91 4.56 -2.62
C GLY A 55 -4.02 4.51 -3.85
N THR A 56 -4.21 5.40 -4.83
CA THR A 56 -3.34 5.43 -6.02
C THR A 56 -1.98 6.04 -5.72
N GLY A 57 -1.93 7.13 -4.94
CA GLY A 57 -0.69 7.83 -4.61
C GLY A 57 0.27 6.96 -3.82
N MET A 58 -0.19 6.41 -2.69
CA MET A 58 0.62 5.57 -1.82
C MET A 58 1.07 4.28 -2.52
N GLY A 59 0.16 3.62 -3.23
CA GLY A 59 0.46 2.41 -3.98
C GLY A 59 1.48 2.63 -5.10
N ALA A 60 1.38 3.74 -5.83
CA ALA A 60 2.35 4.11 -6.86
C ALA A 60 3.71 4.46 -6.24
N THR A 61 3.75 5.22 -5.14
CA THR A 61 4.99 5.57 -4.44
C THR A 61 5.73 4.33 -3.95
N ILE A 62 5.03 3.39 -3.29
CA ILE A 62 5.67 2.17 -2.82
C ILE A 62 6.16 1.30 -3.97
N GLY A 63 5.34 1.14 -5.01
CA GLY A 63 5.74 0.37 -6.18
C GLY A 63 6.99 0.95 -6.84
N ALA A 64 7.07 2.29 -6.96
CA ALA A 64 8.25 2.98 -7.47
C ALA A 64 9.47 2.83 -6.55
N MET A 65 9.29 2.93 -5.23
CA MET A 65 10.40 2.73 -4.28
C MET A 65 10.93 1.30 -4.32
N ILE A 66 10.05 0.30 -4.42
CA ILE A 66 10.47 -1.10 -4.57
C ILE A 66 11.22 -1.29 -5.89
N GLN A 67 10.76 -0.66 -6.96
CA GLN A 67 11.43 -0.68 -8.26
C GLN A 67 12.84 -0.06 -8.20
N LEU A 68 13.01 1.07 -7.51
CA LEU A 68 14.29 1.77 -7.45
C LEU A 68 15.29 1.13 -6.47
N PHE A 69 14.81 0.71 -5.29
CA PHE A 69 15.69 0.26 -4.21
C PHE A 69 15.88 -1.26 -4.16
N VAL A 70 14.86 -2.04 -4.55
CA VAL A 70 14.87 -3.49 -4.34
C VAL A 70 15.18 -4.25 -5.63
N ILE A 71 14.55 -3.87 -6.75
CA ILE A 71 14.80 -4.52 -8.04
C ILE A 71 16.24 -4.24 -8.51
N GLY A 72 17.03 -5.31 -8.65
CA GLY A 72 18.41 -5.25 -9.12
C GLY A 72 19.47 -5.20 -8.01
N ASN A 73 19.12 -4.77 -6.79
CA ASN A 73 20.05 -4.65 -5.67
C ASN A 73 19.94 -5.80 -4.65
N LEU A 74 18.73 -6.34 -4.44
CA LEU A 74 18.46 -7.31 -3.38
C LEU A 74 17.76 -8.55 -3.93
N ASN A 75 18.15 -9.72 -3.41
CA ASN A 75 17.62 -11.01 -3.84
C ASN A 75 17.06 -11.81 -2.66
N GLY A 76 16.00 -12.58 -2.91
CA GLY A 76 15.42 -13.53 -1.97
C GLY A 76 14.89 -12.89 -0.69
N LEU A 77 15.21 -13.47 0.46
CA LEU A 77 14.70 -13.03 1.77
C LEU A 77 15.04 -11.56 2.09
N LYS A 78 16.21 -11.07 1.66
CA LYS A 78 16.62 -9.68 1.87
C LYS A 78 15.72 -8.69 1.14
N ALA A 79 15.23 -9.06 -0.05
CA ALA A 79 14.29 -8.24 -0.81
C ALA A 79 12.91 -8.19 -0.14
N ILE A 80 12.47 -9.30 0.44
CA ILE A 80 11.20 -9.36 1.21
C ILE A 80 11.28 -8.43 2.42
N VAL A 81 12.36 -8.53 3.21
CA VAL A 81 12.56 -7.68 4.39
C VAL A 81 12.64 -6.20 3.99
N ALA A 82 13.33 -5.87 2.89
CA ALA A 82 13.41 -4.50 2.40
C ALA A 82 12.04 -3.96 1.96
N CYS A 83 11.21 -4.76 1.28
CA CYS A 83 9.83 -4.39 0.95
C CYS A 83 9.00 -4.15 2.21
N THR A 84 9.10 -5.03 3.21
CA THR A 84 8.40 -4.85 4.49
C THR A 84 8.81 -3.56 5.20
N LEU A 85 10.12 -3.29 5.29
CA LEU A 85 10.63 -2.07 5.93
C LEU A 85 10.18 -0.82 5.17
N LEU A 86 10.27 -0.82 3.84
CA LEU A 86 9.78 0.28 3.01
C LEU A 86 8.29 0.52 3.23
N SER A 87 7.47 -0.53 3.25
CA SER A 87 6.04 -0.40 3.50
C SER A 87 5.74 0.13 4.90
N VAL A 88 6.44 -0.33 5.94
CA VAL A 88 6.24 0.17 7.31
C VAL A 88 6.62 1.65 7.43
N VAL A 89 7.76 2.05 6.87
CA VAL A 89 8.21 3.44 6.95
C VAL A 89 7.30 4.38 6.17
N VAL A 90 6.91 3.98 4.95
CA VAL A 90 6.10 4.82 4.06
C VAL A 90 4.63 4.79 4.48
N LEU A 91 3.98 3.62 4.48
CA LEU A 91 2.55 3.52 4.81
C LEU A 91 2.30 3.61 6.32
N GLY A 92 3.03 2.79 7.09
CA GLY A 92 2.77 2.63 8.52
C GLY A 92 3.11 3.87 9.34
N ILE A 93 4.08 4.67 8.91
CA ILE A 93 4.52 5.88 9.62
C ILE A 93 4.11 7.12 8.83
N ALA A 94 4.69 7.39 7.66
CA ALA A 94 4.50 8.67 6.98
C ALA A 94 3.05 8.90 6.53
N CYS A 95 2.43 7.92 5.88
CA CYS A 95 1.04 8.04 5.42
C CYS A 95 0.06 8.05 6.59
N ASN A 96 0.27 7.21 7.61
CA ASN A 96 -0.54 7.24 8.83
C ASN A 96 -0.50 8.59 9.55
N LEU A 97 0.68 9.21 9.68
CA LEU A 97 0.84 10.55 10.26
C LEU A 97 0.12 11.61 9.42
N LEU A 98 0.23 11.52 8.09
CA LEU A 98 -0.47 12.41 7.19
C LEU A 98 -1.99 12.26 7.32
N CYS A 99 -2.50 11.03 7.39
CA CYS A 99 -3.91 10.73 7.57
C CYS A 99 -4.43 11.22 8.92
N LEU A 100 -3.66 11.08 10.01
CA LEU A 100 -4.01 11.65 11.31
C LEU A 100 -4.06 13.18 11.30
N ASN A 101 -3.07 13.81 10.67
CA ASN A 101 -3.05 15.26 10.57
C ASN A 101 -4.24 15.77 9.75
N LEU A 102 -4.56 15.10 8.64
CA LEU A 102 -5.72 15.45 7.84
C LEU A 102 -7.05 15.20 8.57
N ASP A 103 -7.14 14.10 9.31
CA ASP A 103 -8.31 13.80 10.11
C ASP A 103 -8.55 14.88 11.18
N SER A 104 -7.49 15.48 11.72
CA SER A 104 -7.63 16.60 12.66
C SER A 104 -8.23 17.87 12.04
N HIS A 105 -8.19 18.01 10.71
CA HIS A 105 -8.79 19.13 9.98
C HIS A 105 -10.19 18.81 9.44
N PHE A 106 -10.44 17.58 9.01
CA PHE A 106 -11.67 17.20 8.33
C PHE A 106 -12.62 16.33 9.17
N HIS A 107 -12.16 15.73 10.27
CA HIS A 107 -12.90 14.87 11.20
C HIS A 107 -13.66 13.72 10.50
N TYR A 108 -12.97 12.97 9.64
CA TYR A 108 -13.58 11.98 8.75
C TYR A 108 -13.47 10.53 9.22
N PHE A 109 -12.47 10.21 10.04
CA PHE A 109 -12.06 8.84 10.39
C PHE A 109 -11.82 8.64 11.90
N GLY A 110 -12.08 9.63 12.75
CA GLY A 110 -12.01 9.47 14.21
C GLY A 110 -10.60 9.20 14.76
N GLY A 111 -9.57 9.61 14.03
CA GLY A 111 -8.17 9.51 14.44
C GLY A 111 -7.83 10.34 15.67
N ILE A 112 -8.65 11.33 16.03
CA ILE A 112 -8.54 12.06 17.30
C ILE A 112 -9.01 11.20 18.50
N GLU A 113 -9.95 10.29 18.28
CA GLU A 113 -10.61 9.55 19.36
C GLU A 113 -9.80 8.33 19.80
N ASP A 114 -9.14 7.63 18.87
CA ASP A 114 -8.25 6.51 19.19
C ASP A 114 -7.00 6.45 18.28
N PRO A 115 -6.05 7.40 18.44
CA PRO A 115 -4.86 7.51 17.60
C PRO A 115 -3.92 6.30 17.72
N TYR A 116 -3.93 5.60 18.84
CA TYR A 116 -3.09 4.41 19.05
C TYR A 116 -3.58 3.23 18.19
N PHE A 117 -4.89 3.04 18.08
CA PHE A 117 -5.45 1.98 17.23
C PHE A 117 -5.26 2.30 15.74
N PHE A 118 -5.35 3.58 15.38
CA PHE A 118 -5.13 4.05 14.01
C PHE A 118 -3.67 3.85 13.56
N ILE A 119 -2.69 4.28 14.37
CA ILE A 119 -1.26 4.11 14.06
C ILE A 119 -0.87 2.64 14.16
N GLY A 120 -1.24 1.96 15.24
CA GLY A 120 -0.87 0.56 15.47
C GLY A 120 -1.43 -0.36 14.39
N GLY A 121 -2.71 -0.19 14.05
CA GLY A 121 -3.38 -0.93 12.97
C GLY A 121 -2.71 -0.69 11.62
N GLY A 122 -2.41 0.58 11.27
CA GLY A 122 -1.77 0.88 9.99
C GLY A 122 -0.31 0.40 9.91
N ILE A 123 0.46 0.39 11.00
CA ILE A 123 1.82 -0.21 11.03
C ILE A 123 1.75 -1.73 10.79
N VAL A 124 0.83 -2.42 11.47
CA VAL A 124 0.66 -3.88 11.30
C VAL A 124 0.21 -4.19 9.87
N LEU A 125 -0.76 -3.45 9.35
CA LEU A 125 -1.26 -3.63 7.98
C LEU A 125 -0.17 -3.34 6.94
N ALA A 126 0.66 -2.31 7.18
CA ALA A 126 1.80 -1.96 6.33
C ALA A 126 2.89 -3.05 6.36
N ALA A 127 3.18 -3.62 7.53
CA ALA A 127 4.13 -4.72 7.65
C ALA A 127 3.64 -5.98 6.91
N LEU A 128 2.36 -6.33 7.10
CA LEU A 128 1.74 -7.49 6.44
C LEU A 128 1.69 -7.31 4.93
N SER A 129 1.23 -6.15 4.45
CA SER A 129 1.14 -5.86 3.02
C SER A 129 2.52 -5.80 2.35
N GLY A 130 3.53 -5.21 3.01
CA GLY A 130 4.90 -5.18 2.50
C GLY A 130 5.56 -6.56 2.46
N ALA A 131 5.34 -7.39 3.49
CA ALA A 131 5.81 -8.77 3.51
C ALA A 131 5.14 -9.61 2.43
N LEU A 132 3.83 -9.46 2.24
CA LEU A 132 3.05 -10.17 1.24
C LEU A 132 3.45 -9.75 -0.18
N ALA A 133 3.61 -8.45 -0.43
CA ALA A 133 4.10 -7.92 -1.70
C ALA A 133 5.52 -8.43 -1.99
N GLY A 134 6.42 -8.37 -1.00
CA GLY A 134 7.77 -8.91 -1.11
C GLY A 134 7.78 -10.40 -1.43
N TRP A 135 6.96 -11.20 -0.72
CA TRP A 135 6.84 -12.63 -0.99
C TRP A 135 6.30 -12.91 -2.40
N LEU A 136 5.30 -12.15 -2.85
CA LEU A 136 4.69 -12.34 -4.16
C LEU A 136 5.67 -12.04 -5.31
N MET A 137 6.55 -11.05 -5.13
CA MET A 137 7.52 -10.63 -6.16
C MET A 137 8.83 -11.42 -6.14
N PHE A 138 9.32 -11.85 -4.96
CA PHE A 138 10.67 -12.41 -4.82
C PHE A 138 10.71 -13.92 -4.53
N THR A 139 9.56 -14.61 -4.49
CA THR A 139 9.49 -16.08 -4.37
C THR A 139 8.93 -16.72 -5.63
N ALA A 140 9.48 -17.90 -6.00
CA ALA A 140 9.05 -18.67 -7.18
C ALA A 140 7.56 -19.06 -7.16
N LYS A 141 6.99 -19.32 -5.96
CA LYS A 141 5.56 -19.57 -5.81
C LYS A 141 4.72 -18.30 -6.04
N GLY A 142 5.20 -17.14 -5.60
CA GLY A 142 4.54 -15.86 -5.76
C GLY A 142 4.51 -15.40 -7.21
N MET A 143 5.65 -15.52 -7.91
CA MET A 143 5.72 -15.21 -9.34
C MET A 143 4.78 -16.08 -10.18
N LYS A 144 4.63 -17.36 -9.85
CA LYS A 144 3.64 -18.24 -10.50
C LYS A 144 2.19 -17.79 -10.29
N VAL A 145 1.88 -17.23 -9.12
CA VAL A 145 0.55 -16.65 -8.84
C VAL A 145 0.37 -15.39 -9.67
N LEU A 146 1.39 -14.52 -9.74
CA LEU A 146 1.37 -13.31 -10.54
C LEU A 146 1.15 -13.60 -12.03
N ASP A 147 1.90 -14.56 -12.56
CA ASP A 147 1.80 -15.00 -13.95
C ASP A 147 0.41 -15.59 -14.26
N ARG A 148 -0.25 -16.23 -13.28
CA ARG A 148 -1.63 -16.75 -13.42
C ARG A 148 -2.67 -15.63 -13.41
N VAL A 149 -2.42 -14.56 -12.65
CA VAL A 149 -3.29 -13.37 -12.59
C VAL A 149 -3.05 -12.43 -13.78
N GLY A 150 -2.02 -12.70 -14.60
CA GLY A 150 -1.70 -11.92 -15.80
C GLY A 150 -0.95 -10.61 -15.50
N ILE A 151 -0.39 -10.48 -14.30
CA ILE A 151 0.41 -9.33 -13.85
C ILE A 151 1.90 -9.68 -13.98
#